data_AF-A0A919N5A4-F1
#
_entry.id   AF-A0A919N5A4-F1
#
_cell.length_a   1.000
_cell.length_b   1.000
_cell.length_c   1.000
_cell.angle_alpha   90.00
_cell.angle_beta   90.00
_cell.angle_gamma   90.00
#
_symmetry.space_group_name_H-M   'P 1'
#
loop_
_entity.id
_entity.type
_entity.pdbx_description
1 polymer ?
#
loop_
_entity_poly.entity_id
_entity_poly.type
_entity_poly.pdbx_seq_one_letter_code
_entity_poly.pdbx_strand_id
1 'polypeptide(L)'
;MAAYDQWLDAYSAAYDTVPGPLLLPCPNCGHQCLRLVFTGDLDRMVGYAHFWCDRCLHGIGISRTAIPEQAVVQDIRQPRENRQPKIPNYRLIQ
;
A
#
# COMPACT_ATOMS: atom_id res chain seq x y z
N MET A 1 -18.20 7.57 0.36
CA MET A 1 -16.74 7.35 0.36
C MET A 1 -16.43 6.57 1.62
N ALA A 2 -15.64 5.50 1.55
CA ALA A 2 -15.28 4.72 2.73
C ALA A 2 -14.46 5.55 3.73
N ALA A 3 -14.68 5.34 5.03
CA ALA A 3 -13.96 6.02 6.11
C ALA A 3 -12.53 5.47 6.27
N TYR A 4 -11.66 6.22 6.95
CA TYR A 4 -10.27 5.83 7.20
C TYR A 4 -10.17 4.47 7.93
N ASP A 5 -11.00 4.22 8.94
CA ASP A 5 -10.98 2.96 9.70
C ASP A 5 -11.27 1.74 8.82
N GLN A 6 -12.18 1.86 7.84
CA GLN A 6 -12.46 0.78 6.89
C GLN A 6 -11.26 0.51 5.97
N TRP A 7 -10.47 1.54 5.64
CA TRP A 7 -9.22 1.38 4.91
C TRP A 7 -8.12 0.79 5.78
N LEU A 8 -8.10 1.11 7.08
CA LEU A 8 -7.15 0.55 8.04
C LEU A 8 -7.39 -0.94 8.27
N ASP A 9 -8.66 -1.36 8.40
CA ASP A 9 -9.05 -2.77 8.49
C ASP A 9 -8.62 -3.55 7.23
N ALA A 10 -8.89 -2.99 6.05
CA ALA A 10 -8.47 -3.58 4.78
C ALA A 10 -6.94 -3.61 4.64
N TYR A 11 -6.23 -2.61 5.16
CA TYR A 11 -4.76 -2.61 5.21
C TYR A 11 -4.23 -3.69 6.13
N SER A 12 -4.80 -3.89 7.32
CA SER A 12 -4.36 -4.94 8.24
C SER A 12 -4.51 -6.31 7.61
N ALA A 13 -5.67 -6.60 7.01
CA ALA A 13 -5.89 -7.85 6.30
C ALA A 13 -4.94 -8.01 5.10
N ALA A 14 -4.67 -6.93 4.37
CA ALA A 14 -3.72 -6.94 3.25
C ALA A 14 -2.28 -7.22 3.73
N TYR A 15 -1.87 -6.62 4.84
CA TYR A 15 -0.55 -6.78 5.44
C TYR A 15 -0.29 -8.24 5.84
N ASP A 16 -1.28 -8.88 6.47
CA ASP A 16 -1.19 -10.28 6.91
C ASP A 16 -1.13 -11.29 5.76
N THR A 17 -1.50 -10.87 4.54
CA THR A 17 -1.43 -11.73 3.35
C THR A 17 -0.10 -11.70 2.62
N VAL A 18 0.87 -10.85 3.01
CA VAL A 18 2.15 -10.71 2.30
C VAL A 18 3.06 -11.92 2.55
N PRO A 19 3.73 -12.50 1.52
CA PRO A 19 3.65 -12.19 0.09
C PRO A 19 2.60 -13.04 -0.64
N GLY A 20 1.38 -12.54 -0.74
CA GLY A 20 0.25 -13.25 -1.34
C GLY A 20 -0.63 -12.33 -2.17
N PRO A 21 -1.53 -12.90 -2.99
CA PRO A 21 -2.42 -12.12 -3.82
C PRO A 21 -3.43 -11.36 -2.95
N LEU A 22 -3.54 -10.05 -3.16
CA LEU A 22 -4.54 -9.19 -2.54
C LEU A 22 -5.89 -9.38 -3.23
N LEU A 23 -6.67 -10.34 -2.74
CA LEU A 23 -8.03 -10.62 -3.23
C LEU A 23 -9.12 -9.87 -2.44
N LEU A 24 -8.73 -8.91 -1.61
CA LEU A 24 -9.66 -8.12 -0.81
C LEU A 24 -10.45 -7.15 -1.70
N PRO A 25 -11.77 -6.98 -1.47
CA PRO A 25 -12.55 -5.96 -2.16
C PRO A 25 -12.15 -4.56 -1.65
N CYS A 26 -12.03 -3.60 -2.56
CA CYS A 26 -11.83 -2.21 -2.18
C CYS A 26 -12.99 -1.72 -1.29
N PRO A 27 -12.72 -1.13 -0.10
CA PRO A 27 -13.79 -0.68 0.81
C PRO A 27 -14.62 0.45 0.20
N ASN A 28 -14.09 1.18 -0.79
CA ASN A 28 -14.80 2.29 -1.44
C ASN A 28 -15.63 1.89 -2.66
N CYS A 29 -15.15 0.97 -3.51
CA CYS A 29 -15.80 0.65 -4.79
C CYS A 29 -16.07 -0.85 -5.03
N GLY A 30 -15.73 -1.72 -4.07
CA GLY A 30 -15.97 -3.16 -4.10
C GLY A 30 -15.08 -3.98 -5.04
N HIS A 31 -14.24 -3.35 -5.87
CA HIS A 31 -13.41 -4.08 -6.84
C HIS A 31 -12.15 -4.66 -6.18
N GLN A 32 -11.76 -5.88 -6.58
CA GLN A 32 -10.55 -6.57 -6.11
C GLN A 32 -9.30 -6.08 -6.85
N CYS A 33 -9.03 -4.78 -6.75
CA CYS A 33 -7.90 -4.12 -7.41
C CYS A 33 -7.08 -3.32 -6.38
N LEU A 34 -6.95 -3.85 -5.18
CA LEU A 34 -6.15 -3.24 -4.11
C LEU A 34 -4.66 -3.52 -4.35
N ARG A 35 -3.84 -2.52 -4.05
CA ARG A 35 -2.38 -2.56 -4.15
C ARG A 35 -1.78 -2.13 -2.83
N LEU A 36 -0.78 -2.88 -2.38
CA LEU A 36 0.04 -2.55 -1.23
C LEU A 36 1.50 -2.52 -1.69
N VAL A 37 2.13 -1.35 -1.58
CA VAL A 37 3.54 -1.16 -1.91
C VAL A 37 4.21 -0.41 -0.77
N PHE A 38 5.35 -0.91 -0.33
CA PHE A 38 6.15 -0.25 0.68
C PHE A 38 7.20 0.64 0.03
N THR A 39 7.56 1.74 0.69
CA THR A 39 8.72 2.56 0.33
C THR A 39 9.62 2.63 1.55
N GLY A 40 10.85 2.12 1.46
CA GLY A 40 11.75 2.07 2.61
C GLY A 40 13.19 1.77 2.27
N ASP A 41 14.01 1.74 3.32
CA ASP A 41 15.39 1.27 3.26
C ASP A 41 15.38 -0.26 3.40
N LEU A 42 15.87 -0.96 2.37
CA LEU A 42 15.89 -2.42 2.32
C LEU A 42 16.80 -3.02 3.40
N ASP A 43 17.76 -2.26 3.94
CA ASP A 43 18.65 -2.73 5.00
C ASP A 43 18.00 -2.65 6.39
N ARG A 44 16.96 -1.82 6.54
CA ARG A 44 16.28 -1.57 7.83
C ARG A 44 14.92 -2.23 7.94
N MET A 45 14.30 -2.61 6.82
CA MET A 45 12.96 -3.21 6.76
C MET A 45 11.89 -2.39 7.49
N VAL A 46 12.04 -1.05 7.48
CA VAL A 46 11.06 -0.09 8.03
C VAL A 46 10.85 1.03 7.02
N GLY A 47 9.60 1.44 6.81
CA GLY A 47 9.28 2.44 5.80
C GLY A 47 7.85 2.95 5.87
N TYR A 48 7.32 3.31 4.71
CA TYR A 48 5.95 3.79 4.51
C TYR A 48 5.19 2.75 3.70
N ALA A 49 3.94 2.46 4.07
CA ALA A 49 3.05 1.69 3.19
C ALA A 49 2.15 2.63 2.40
N HIS A 50 2.03 2.35 1.11
CA HIS A 50 1.06 2.95 0.21
C HIS A 50 0.02 1.88 -0.11
N PHE A 51 -1.24 2.13 0.27
CA PHE A 51 -2.33 1.19 0.08
C PHE A 51 -3.48 1.87 -0.65
N TRP A 52 -3.78 1.42 -1.87
CA TRP A 52 -4.78 2.08 -2.73
C TRP A 52 -5.53 1.09 -3.60
N CYS A 53 -6.60 1.56 -4.24
CA CYS A 53 -7.30 0.82 -5.29
C CYS A 53 -6.95 1.38 -6.67
N ASP A 54 -6.47 0.54 -7.60
CA ASP A 54 -6.15 0.93 -8.98
C ASP A 54 -7.37 1.43 -9.76
N ARG A 55 -8.59 1.07 -9.33
CA ARG A 55 -9.82 1.44 -10.04
C ARG A 55 -10.38 2.80 -9.63
N CYS A 56 -10.52 3.05 -8.32
CA CYS A 56 -11.10 4.30 -7.85
C CYS A 56 -10.07 5.33 -7.43
N LEU A 57 -8.77 4.99 -7.39
CA LEU A 57 -7.68 5.89 -6.98
C LEU A 57 -7.93 6.58 -5.62
N HIS A 58 -8.45 5.82 -4.67
CA HIS A 58 -8.51 6.21 -3.25
C HIS A 58 -7.63 5.25 -2.47
N GLY A 59 -7.11 5.71 -1.33
CA GLY A 59 -6.22 4.90 -0.49
C GLY A 59 -5.75 5.63 0.75
N ILE A 60 -4.87 4.97 1.49
CA ILE A 60 -4.24 5.50 2.70
C ILE A 60 -2.72 5.32 2.63
N GLY A 61 -2.01 6.17 3.38
CA GLY A 61 -0.58 6.01 3.65
C GLY A 61 -0.36 5.68 5.12
N ILE A 62 0.42 4.64 5.41
CA ILE A 62 0.85 4.33 6.78
C ILE A 62 2.30 4.76 6.93
N SER A 63 2.54 5.63 7.90
CA SER A 63 3.89 6.07 8.25
C SER A 63 4.54 5.11 9.22
N ARG A 64 5.86 4.88 9.05
CA ARG A 64 6.70 4.06 9.95
C ARG A 64 6.12 2.68 10.24
N THR A 65 5.90 1.89 9.19
CA THR A 65 5.51 0.49 9.29
C THR A 65 6.70 -0.44 9.05
N ALA A 66 6.71 -1.59 9.72
CA ALA A 66 7.63 -2.67 9.42
C ALA A 66 7.29 -3.25 8.05
N ILE A 67 8.29 -3.48 7.22
CA ILE A 67 8.14 -4.06 5.90
C ILE A 67 8.24 -5.58 6.06
N PRO A 68 7.19 -6.35 5.74
CA PRO A 68 7.27 -7.80 5.78
C PRO A 68 8.36 -8.31 4.84
N GLU A 69 8.93 -9.46 5.15
CA GLU A 69 9.80 -10.16 4.21
C GLU A 69 9.06 -10.42 2.90
N GLN A 70 9.77 -10.32 1.78
CA GLN A 70 9.25 -10.58 0.43
C GLN A 70 8.11 -9.63 0.00
N ALA A 71 7.83 -8.56 0.75
CA ALA A 71 6.92 -7.51 0.34
C ALA A 71 7.37 -6.83 -0.96
N VAL A 72 6.44 -6.19 -1.66
CA VAL A 72 6.77 -5.32 -2.79
C VAL A 72 7.25 -3.98 -2.24
N VAL A 73 8.52 -3.66 -2.46
CA VAL A 73 9.18 -2.47 -1.88
C VAL A 73 9.83 -1.61 -2.97
N GLN A 74 9.60 -0.31 -2.91
CA GLN A 74 10.44 0.71 -3.55
C GLN A 74 11.62 1.05 -2.63
N ASP A 75 12.85 0.91 -3.13
CA ASP A 75 14.03 1.42 -2.42
C ASP A 75 13.99 2.95 -2.35
N ILE A 76 13.96 3.50 -1.14
CA ILE A 76 13.91 4.94 -0.90
C ILE A 76 15.19 5.67 -1.32
N ARG A 77 16.32 4.97 -1.47
CA ARG A 77 17.60 5.53 -1.89
C ARG A 77 17.64 5.82 -3.39
N GLN A 78 16.78 5.17 -4.18
CA GLN A 78 16.67 5.46 -5.61
C GLN A 78 15.96 6.81 -5.85
N PRO A 79 16.32 7.55 -6.90
CA PRO A 79 15.55 8.71 -7.36
C PRO A 79 14.08 8.33 -7.61
N ARG A 80 13.14 9.20 -7.24
CA ARG A 80 11.68 8.92 -7.33
C ARG A 80 11.25 8.46 -8.73
N GLU A 81 11.80 9.07 -9.76
CA GLU A 81 11.54 8.73 -11.18
C GLU A 81 12.01 7.32 -11.57
N ASN A 82 12.95 6.73 -10.83
CA ASN A 82 13.48 5.38 -11.10
C ASN A 82 12.83 4.31 -10.23
N ARG A 83 12.15 4.69 -9.14
CA ARG A 83 11.49 3.73 -8.24
C ARG A 83 10.42 2.93 -8.97
N GLN A 84 10.44 1.62 -8.73
CA GLN A 84 9.46 0.66 -9.18
C GLN A 84 8.97 -0.17 -7.98
N PRO A 85 7.70 -0.59 -7.96
CA PRO A 85 6.65 -0.31 -8.96
C PRO A 85 6.11 1.12 -8.84
N LYS A 86 5.63 1.74 -9.92
CA LYS A 86 5.04 3.09 -9.83
C LYS A 86 3.82 3.16 -8.91
N ILE A 87 3.80 4.18 -8.05
CA ILE A 87 2.65 4.50 -7.20
C ILE A 87 1.93 5.69 -7.85
N PRO A 88 0.63 5.56 -8.19
CA PRO A 88 -0.12 6.63 -8.82
C PRO A 88 -0.42 7.76 -7.83
N ASN A 89 -0.80 8.93 -8.34
CA ASN A 89 -1.39 10.00 -7.53
C ASN A 89 -2.84 9.61 -7.16
N TYR A 90 -3.01 8.82 -6.10
CA TYR A 90 -4.31 8.51 -5.53
C TYR A 90 -4.71 9.53 -4.46
N ARG A 91 -6.02 9.67 -4.22
CA ARG A 91 -6.57 10.50 -3.16
C ARG A 91 -6.36 9.83 -1.81
N LEU A 92 -5.66 10.52 -0.91
CA LEU A 92 -5.51 10.09 0.48
C LEU A 92 -6.82 10.28 1.23
N ILE A 93 -7.25 9.21 1.90
CA ILE A 93 -8.29 9.25 2.91
C ILE A 93 -7.62 9.54 4.26
N GLN A 94 -8.21 10.44 5.04
CA GLN A 94 -7.76 10.86 6.37
C GLN A 94 -8.95 10.94 7.31
#